data_AF-A0A7Y2N0B2-F1
#
_entry.id   AF-A0A7Y2N0B2-F1
#
_cell.length_a   1.000
_cell.length_b   1.000
_cell.length_c   1.000
_cell.angle_alpha   90.00
_cell.angle_beta   90.00
_cell.angle_gamma   90.00
#
_symmetry.space_group_name_H-M   'P 1'
#
loop_
_entity.id
_entity.type
_entity.pdbx_description
1 polymer ?
#
loop_
_entity_poly.entity_id
_entity_poly.type
_entity_poly.pdbx_seq_one_letter_code
_entity_poly.pdbx_strand_id
1 'polypeptide(L)'
;MPLTEMIDALADPPTRHAALVHLPVALSLFAIVPAAITLARGRNRAARTTAVISYAVLVTLAVITAKSGEAAEHELGAMADAAAEALEEHEELAERVWVFAAGGGVLFAVGWFLGTRPRLATDTLGVLAGLVTAGWMATTAHHGGVLVYDHGLGTPAAAAAPPDPDTDDAEPDDPRLVHFRTAVRPVFEEHCWRCHNPARKHRAGELDQTTMSGLLAGGVSGPAVVPGHPDGSLLMTAVRWSDPDLEMPPDSEQLSPDAIAAIETWIGDGAVWE
;
A
#
# COMPACT_ATOMS: atom_id res chain seq x y z
N MET A 1 -16.52 -12.31 3.94
CA MET A 1 -16.09 -11.94 5.30
C MET A 1 -17.33 -11.51 6.10
N PRO A 2 -17.66 -12.20 7.21
CA PRO A 2 -18.70 -11.76 8.15
C PRO A 2 -18.38 -10.37 8.73
N LEU A 3 -19.43 -9.63 9.12
CA LEU A 3 -19.33 -8.24 9.61
C LEU A 3 -18.39 -8.10 10.83
N THR A 4 -18.34 -9.12 11.68
CA THR A 4 -17.49 -9.18 12.87
C THR A 4 -16.00 -9.21 12.51
N GLU A 5 -15.59 -10.06 11.57
CA GLU A 5 -14.20 -10.10 11.10
C GLU A 5 -13.75 -8.77 10.46
N MET A 6 -14.67 -8.08 9.77
CA MET A 6 -14.38 -6.75 9.21
C MET A 6 -14.22 -5.69 10.30
N ILE A 7 -15.00 -5.75 11.38
CA ILE A 7 -14.89 -4.82 12.52
C ILE A 7 -13.57 -5.06 13.26
N ASP A 8 -13.21 -6.32 13.47
CA ASP A 8 -11.97 -6.70 14.13
C ASP A 8 -10.75 -6.29 13.28
N ALA A 9 -10.81 -6.45 11.95
CA ALA A 9 -9.77 -5.96 11.05
C ALA A 9 -9.61 -4.42 11.10
N LEU A 10 -10.69 -3.66 11.32
CA LEU A 10 -10.61 -2.20 11.48
C LEU A 10 -10.14 -1.76 12.89
N ALA A 11 -10.00 -2.70 13.84
CA ALA A 11 -9.40 -2.43 15.14
C ALA A 11 -7.87 -2.24 15.04
N ASP A 12 -7.25 -2.86 14.03
CA ASP A 12 -5.83 -2.75 13.71
C ASP A 12 -5.49 -1.36 13.10
N PRO A 13 -4.55 -0.58 13.67
CA PRO A 13 -4.25 0.78 13.21
C PRO A 13 -3.72 0.89 11.76
N PRO A 14 -2.77 0.05 11.30
CA PRO A 14 -2.36 0.02 9.88
C PRO A 14 -3.52 -0.26 8.92
N THR A 15 -4.33 -1.28 9.20
CA THR A 15 -5.49 -1.63 8.37
C THR A 15 -6.53 -0.50 8.36
N ARG A 16 -6.76 0.15 9.51
CA ARG A 16 -7.64 1.32 9.61
C ARG A 16 -7.13 2.51 8.79
N HIS A 17 -5.84 2.82 8.84
CA HIS A 17 -5.26 3.90 8.05
C HIS A 17 -5.47 3.65 6.55
N ALA A 18 -5.18 2.44 6.06
CA ALA A 18 -5.42 2.04 4.68
C ALA A 18 -6.90 2.18 4.24
N ALA A 19 -7.85 1.90 5.15
CA ALA A 19 -9.27 2.12 4.88
C ALA A 19 -9.64 3.62 4.82
N LEU A 20 -9.06 4.44 5.71
CA LEU A 20 -9.37 5.87 5.82
C LEU A 20 -8.85 6.71 4.65
N VAL A 21 -7.75 6.32 3.99
CA VAL A 21 -7.14 7.10 2.89
C VAL A 21 -8.02 7.20 1.63
N HIS A 22 -8.97 6.28 1.43
CA HIS A 22 -9.80 6.25 0.23
C HIS A 22 -10.82 7.41 0.15
N LEU A 23 -11.26 7.91 1.31
CA LEU A 23 -12.29 8.95 1.39
C LEU A 23 -11.77 10.35 0.97
N PRO A 24 -10.58 10.82 1.44
CA PRO A 24 -9.95 12.03 0.93
C PRO A 24 -9.72 12.04 -0.58
N VAL A 25 -9.35 10.89 -1.18
CA VAL A 25 -9.11 10.79 -2.63
C VAL A 25 -10.36 11.16 -3.42
N ALA A 26 -11.50 10.53 -3.11
CA ALA A 26 -12.77 10.80 -3.78
C ALA A 26 -13.24 12.25 -3.56
N LEU A 27 -13.06 12.78 -2.36
CA LEU A 27 -13.45 14.15 -2.02
C LEU A 27 -12.58 15.21 -2.70
N SER A 28 -11.29 14.96 -2.92
CA SER A 28 -10.41 15.90 -3.61
C SER A 28 -10.83 16.11 -5.08
N LEU A 29 -11.21 15.02 -5.76
CA LEU A 29 -11.78 15.08 -7.11
C LEU A 29 -13.14 15.80 -7.13
N PHE A 30 -13.99 15.52 -6.14
CA PHE A 30 -15.29 16.18 -6.01
C PHE A 30 -15.16 17.68 -5.77
N ALA A 31 -14.22 18.12 -4.92
CA ALA A 31 -14.05 19.54 -4.55
C ALA A 31 -13.67 20.45 -5.74
N ILE A 32 -13.08 19.89 -6.80
CA ILE A 32 -12.73 20.62 -8.03
C ILE A 32 -13.98 21.02 -8.83
N VAL A 33 -15.03 20.19 -8.83
CA VAL A 33 -16.25 20.43 -9.61
C VAL A 33 -17.00 21.71 -9.20
N PRO A 34 -17.38 21.92 -7.92
CA PRO A 34 -18.02 23.15 -7.51
C PRO A 34 -17.11 24.36 -7.71
N ALA A 35 -15.79 24.19 -7.51
CA ALA A 35 -14.78 25.21 -7.77
C ALA A 35 -14.78 25.66 -9.25
N ALA A 36 -14.78 24.73 -10.20
CA ALA A 36 -14.87 25.04 -11.63
C ALA A 36 -16.21 25.72 -12.01
N ILE A 37 -17.32 25.33 -11.36
CA ILE A 37 -18.62 25.98 -11.55
C ILE A 37 -18.59 27.44 -11.08
N THR A 38 -17.80 27.79 -10.05
CA THR A 38 -17.64 29.19 -9.63
C THR A 38 -17.02 30.06 -10.72
N LEU A 39 -16.01 29.54 -11.44
CA LEU A 39 -15.39 30.22 -12.58
C LEU A 39 -16.36 30.38 -13.75
N ALA A 40 -17.07 29.31 -14.11
CA ALA A 40 -17.98 29.31 -15.25
C ALA A 40 -19.21 30.21 -15.06
N ARG A 41 -19.69 30.38 -13.81
CA ARG A 41 -20.94 31.09 -13.52
C ARG A 41 -20.77 32.38 -12.69
N GLY A 42 -19.54 32.77 -12.33
CA GLY A 42 -19.07 34.07 -11.81
C GLY A 42 -19.65 34.62 -10.50
N ARG A 43 -20.90 34.27 -10.15
CA ARG A 43 -21.65 34.72 -8.96
C ARG A 43 -22.50 33.61 -8.34
N ASN A 44 -22.26 32.36 -8.71
CA ASN A 44 -22.99 31.23 -8.14
C ASN A 44 -22.58 31.03 -6.67
N ARG A 45 -23.33 31.64 -5.74
CA ARG A 45 -23.10 31.54 -4.30
C ARG A 45 -23.18 30.08 -3.82
N ALA A 46 -24.12 29.30 -4.36
CA ALA A 46 -24.26 27.90 -3.98
C ALA A 46 -23.01 27.09 -4.32
N ALA A 47 -22.50 27.20 -5.55
CA ALA A 47 -21.28 26.51 -5.96
C ALA A 47 -20.06 26.90 -5.10
N ARG A 48 -19.97 28.17 -4.70
CA ARG A 48 -18.89 28.63 -3.82
C ARG A 48 -19.03 28.05 -2.41
N THR A 49 -20.23 28.09 -1.83
CA THR A 49 -20.49 27.47 -0.52
C THR A 49 -20.16 25.98 -0.56
N THR A 50 -20.56 25.27 -1.61
CA THR A 50 -20.21 23.87 -1.80
C THR A 50 -18.69 23.69 -1.87
N ALA A 51 -17.97 24.52 -2.65
CA ALA A 51 -16.51 24.43 -2.72
C ALA A 51 -15.86 24.58 -1.34
N VAL A 52 -16.22 25.61 -0.56
CA VAL A 52 -15.65 25.78 0.79
C VAL A 52 -15.97 24.63 1.72
N ILE A 53 -17.21 24.15 1.72
CA ILE A 53 -17.59 23.00 2.56
C ILE A 53 -16.79 21.77 2.13
N SER A 54 -16.66 21.50 0.84
CA SER A 54 -15.89 20.37 0.32
C SER A 54 -14.41 20.45 0.72
N TYR A 55 -13.76 21.62 0.61
CA TYR A 55 -12.38 21.79 1.06
C TYR A 55 -12.24 21.69 2.58
N ALA A 56 -13.17 22.22 3.36
CA ALA A 56 -13.14 22.09 4.82
C ALA A 56 -13.28 20.63 5.28
N VAL A 57 -14.17 19.87 4.64
CA VAL A 57 -14.32 18.43 4.88
C VAL A 57 -13.06 17.69 4.45
N LEU A 58 -12.51 17.99 3.27
CA LEU A 58 -11.27 17.40 2.78
C LEU A 58 -10.10 17.62 3.74
N VAL A 59 -9.90 18.85 4.23
CA VAL A 59 -8.83 19.17 5.19
C VAL A 59 -9.04 18.43 6.51
N THR A 60 -10.28 18.39 7.02
CA THR A 60 -10.58 17.70 8.27
C THR A 60 -10.27 16.21 8.16
N LEU A 61 -10.69 15.57 7.06
CA LEU A 61 -10.41 14.17 6.81
C LEU A 61 -8.92 13.91 6.58
N ALA A 62 -8.23 14.78 5.84
CA ALA A 62 -6.79 14.66 5.63
C ALA A 62 -6.01 14.69 6.96
N VAL A 63 -6.39 15.56 7.90
CA VAL A 63 -5.80 15.60 9.25
C VAL A 63 -6.10 14.32 10.04
N ILE A 64 -7.32 13.79 9.93
CA ILE A 64 -7.67 12.50 10.58
C ILE A 64 -6.82 11.36 10.00
N THR A 65 -6.66 11.32 8.68
CA THR A 65 -5.87 10.32 7.98
C THR A 65 -4.38 10.43 8.31
N ALA A 66 -3.82 11.65 8.38
CA ALA A 66 -2.43 11.87 8.78
C ALA A 66 -2.17 11.33 10.20
N LYS A 67 -3.05 11.68 11.15
CA LYS A 67 -2.97 11.16 12.53
C LYS A 67 -3.16 9.65 12.63
N SER A 68 -3.96 9.05 11.75
CA SER A 68 -4.07 7.59 11.72
C SER A 68 -2.83 6.94 11.12
N GLY A 69 -2.04 7.67 10.33
CA GLY A 69 -0.74 7.23 9.82
C GLY A 69 0.31 7.19 10.93
N GLU A 70 0.43 8.27 11.72
CA GLU A 70 1.31 8.30 12.91
C GLU A 70 1.03 7.14 13.88
N ALA A 71 -0.27 6.84 14.09
CA ALA A 71 -0.68 5.72 14.92
C ALA A 71 -0.37 4.35 14.31
N ALA A 72 -0.36 4.23 12.98
CA ALA A 72 0.01 3.01 12.29
C ALA A 72 1.52 2.78 12.34
N GLU A 73 2.33 3.83 12.11
CA GLU A 73 3.79 3.76 12.18
C GLU A 73 4.29 3.27 13.55
N HIS A 74 3.70 3.76 14.64
CA HIS A 74 4.08 3.35 15.99
C HIS A 74 3.94 1.83 16.23
N GLU A 75 2.97 1.20 15.56
CA GLU A 75 2.69 -0.25 15.69
C GLU A 75 3.54 -1.10 14.73
N LEU A 76 4.14 -0.51 13.69
CA LEU A 76 4.91 -1.24 12.67
C LEU A 76 6.32 -1.63 13.14
N GLY A 77 6.88 -0.97 14.15
CA GLY A 77 8.19 -1.29 14.73
C GLY A 77 9.29 -1.43 13.66
N ALA A 78 10.02 -2.55 13.68
CA ALA A 78 11.13 -2.81 12.75
C ALA A 78 10.73 -2.85 11.26
N MET A 79 9.45 -3.06 10.94
CA MET A 79 8.98 -2.97 9.55
C MET A 79 8.95 -1.53 9.05
N ALA A 80 8.71 -0.56 9.94
CA ALA A 80 8.84 0.86 9.61
C ALA A 80 10.29 1.20 9.29
N ASP A 81 11.26 0.67 10.05
CA ASP A 81 12.69 0.89 9.79
C ASP A 81 13.12 0.34 8.42
N ALA A 82 12.63 -0.85 8.05
CA ALA A 82 12.93 -1.48 6.76
C ALA A 82 12.36 -0.71 5.55
N ALA A 83 11.32 0.09 5.78
CA ALA A 83 10.65 0.91 4.77
C ALA A 83 10.79 2.42 5.03
N ALA A 84 11.74 2.84 5.87
CA ALA A 84 11.78 4.19 6.43
C ALA A 84 11.79 5.29 5.35
N GLU A 85 12.58 5.11 4.29
CA GLU A 85 12.65 6.07 3.18
C GLU A 85 11.31 6.18 2.45
N ALA A 86 10.68 5.05 2.12
CA ALA A 86 9.38 5.04 1.46
C ALA A 86 8.27 5.60 2.36
N LEU A 87 8.37 5.37 3.68
CA LEU A 87 7.42 5.85 4.67
C LEU A 87 7.53 7.37 4.84
N GLU A 88 8.75 7.90 4.97
CA GLU A 88 9.03 9.34 5.03
C GLU A 88 8.55 10.05 3.77
N GLU A 89 8.81 9.49 2.59
CA GLU A 89 8.29 10.04 1.32
C GLU A 89 6.75 10.07 1.30
N HIS A 90 6.09 9.00 1.76
CA HIS A 90 4.64 8.94 1.82
C HIS A 90 4.06 9.98 2.78
N GLU A 91 4.67 10.15 3.95
CA GLU A 91 4.26 11.12 4.96
C GLU A 91 4.43 12.56 4.45
N GLU A 92 5.59 12.90 3.87
CA GLU A 92 5.87 14.24 3.35
C GLU A 92 4.87 14.62 2.23
N LEU A 93 4.54 13.65 1.36
CA LEU A 93 3.53 13.84 0.33
C LEU A 93 2.13 14.06 0.92
N ALA A 94 1.76 13.30 1.96
CA ALA A 94 0.49 13.47 2.67
C ALA A 94 0.40 14.86 3.33
N GLU A 95 1.50 15.39 3.87
CA GLU A 95 1.54 16.75 4.41
C GLU A 95 1.24 17.82 3.34
N ARG A 96 1.85 17.67 2.15
CA ARG A 96 1.62 18.60 1.04
C ARG A 96 0.14 18.63 0.64
N VAL A 97 -0.55 17.48 0.62
CA VAL A 97 -1.97 17.39 0.26
C VAL A 97 -2.83 18.32 1.12
N TRP A 98 -2.71 18.28 2.45
CA TRP A 98 -3.60 19.07 3.32
C TRP A 98 -3.27 20.56 3.31
N VAL A 99 -1.99 20.93 3.16
CA VAL A 99 -1.57 22.34 3.03
C VAL A 99 -2.17 22.98 1.78
N PHE A 100 -2.08 22.32 0.63
CA PHE A 100 -2.65 22.83 -0.62
C PHE A 100 -4.20 22.83 -0.59
N ALA A 101 -4.82 21.81 0.02
CA ALA A 101 -6.27 21.78 0.22
C ALA A 101 -6.75 22.95 1.10
N ALA A 102 -6.06 23.23 2.21
CA ALA A 102 -6.37 24.34 3.09
C ALA A 102 -6.21 25.69 2.39
N GLY A 103 -5.11 25.86 1.64
CA GLY A 103 -4.88 27.05 0.81
C GLY A 103 -6.00 27.28 -0.21
N GLY A 104 -6.43 26.22 -0.92
CA GLY A 104 -7.56 26.27 -1.85
C GLY A 104 -8.86 26.70 -1.18
N GLY A 105 -9.18 26.10 -0.02
CA GLY A 105 -10.35 26.46 0.77
C GLY A 105 -10.35 27.93 1.23
N VAL A 106 -9.21 28.43 1.72
CA VAL A 106 -9.03 29.84 2.12
C VAL A 106 -9.22 30.78 0.94
N LEU A 107 -8.65 30.47 -0.23
CA LEU A 107 -8.82 31.29 -1.43
C LEU A 107 -10.30 31.45 -1.81
N PHE A 108 -11.08 30.36 -1.78
CA PHE A 108 -12.52 30.45 -2.04
C PHE A 108 -13.23 31.28 -0.97
N ALA A 109 -12.90 31.06 0.32
CA ALA A 109 -13.47 31.76 1.48
C ALA A 109 -13.23 33.27 1.44
N VAL A 110 -12.01 33.72 1.13
CA VAL A 110 -11.66 35.14 1.01
C VAL A 110 -12.44 35.79 -0.13
N GLY A 111 -12.68 35.07 -1.23
CA GLY A 111 -13.43 35.59 -2.38
C GLY A 111 -14.88 36.03 -2.09
N TRP A 112 -15.49 35.64 -0.96
CA TRP A 112 -16.79 36.20 -0.53
C TRP A 112 -16.74 37.70 -0.25
N PHE A 113 -15.61 38.17 0.25
CA PHE A 113 -15.44 39.55 0.71
C PHE A 113 -14.88 40.46 -0.39
N LEU A 114 -14.58 39.90 -1.57
CA LEU A 114 -13.90 40.59 -2.67
C LEU A 114 -14.84 41.07 -3.79
N GLY A 115 -14.46 42.20 -4.39
CA GLY A 115 -15.05 42.70 -5.63
C GLY A 115 -14.84 41.73 -6.82
N THR A 116 -15.53 41.95 -7.94
CA THR A 116 -15.62 40.96 -9.03
C THR A 116 -14.26 40.55 -9.63
N ARG A 117 -13.34 41.50 -9.85
CA ARG A 117 -12.00 41.23 -10.42
C ARG A 117 -11.09 40.42 -9.47
N PRO A 118 -10.85 40.86 -8.22
CA PRO A 118 -10.02 40.09 -7.30
C PRO A 118 -10.64 38.73 -6.92
N ARG A 119 -11.98 38.63 -6.95
CA ARG A 119 -12.68 37.35 -6.76
C ARG A 119 -12.38 36.33 -7.86
N LEU A 120 -12.36 36.75 -9.12
CA LEU A 120 -12.02 35.84 -10.22
C LEU A 120 -10.59 35.31 -10.05
N ALA A 121 -9.65 36.16 -9.60
CA ALA A 121 -8.30 35.73 -9.30
C ALA A 121 -8.25 34.68 -8.18
N THR A 122 -8.95 34.90 -7.06
CA THR A 122 -9.00 33.92 -5.97
C THR A 122 -9.66 32.61 -6.38
N ASP A 123 -10.71 32.65 -7.22
CA ASP A 123 -11.38 31.45 -7.72
C ASP A 123 -10.46 30.65 -8.65
N THR A 124 -9.72 31.33 -9.54
CA THR A 124 -8.75 30.68 -10.44
C THR A 124 -7.64 30.03 -9.63
N LEU A 125 -7.07 30.77 -8.67
CA LEU A 125 -6.03 30.22 -7.79
C LEU A 125 -6.55 29.05 -6.96
N GLY A 126 -7.79 29.10 -6.49
CA GLY A 126 -8.43 28.01 -5.75
C GLY A 126 -8.64 26.76 -6.61
N VAL A 127 -9.01 26.91 -7.89
CA VAL A 127 -9.09 25.77 -8.83
C VAL A 127 -7.71 25.18 -9.09
N LEU A 128 -6.69 26.02 -9.31
CA LEU A 128 -5.32 25.55 -9.50
C LEU A 128 -4.80 24.81 -8.26
N ALA A 129 -5.06 25.33 -7.06
CA ALA A 129 -4.73 24.66 -5.80
C ALA A 129 -5.42 23.29 -5.69
N GLY A 130 -6.68 23.17 -6.14
CA GLY A 130 -7.39 21.90 -6.21
C GLY A 130 -6.76 20.88 -7.15
N LEU A 131 -6.36 21.32 -8.35
CA LEU A 131 -5.67 20.45 -9.31
C LEU A 131 -4.31 19.99 -8.78
N VAL A 132 -3.55 20.89 -8.15
CA VAL A 132 -2.28 20.55 -7.49
C VAL A 132 -2.51 19.57 -6.34
N THR A 133 -3.55 19.79 -5.52
CA THR A 133 -3.95 18.87 -4.45
C THR A 133 -4.25 17.47 -5.00
N ALA A 134 -4.99 17.37 -6.12
CA ALA A 134 -5.28 16.07 -6.75
C ALA A 134 -4.02 15.39 -7.30
N GLY A 135 -3.06 16.16 -7.83
CA GLY A 135 -1.76 15.63 -8.25
C GLY A 135 -0.93 15.10 -7.07
N TRP A 136 -0.88 15.84 -5.96
CA TRP A 136 -0.25 15.36 -4.73
C TRP A 136 -0.95 14.12 -4.17
N MET A 137 -2.28 14.07 -4.23
CA MET A 137 -3.04 12.90 -3.79
C MET A 137 -2.70 11.67 -4.63
N ALA A 138 -2.60 11.81 -5.96
CA ALA A 138 -2.25 10.71 -6.85
C ALA A 138 -0.82 10.19 -6.61
N THR A 139 0.13 11.08 -6.34
CA THR A 139 1.51 10.71 -5.99
C THR A 139 1.56 10.07 -4.60
N THR A 140 0.92 10.65 -3.58
CA THR A 140 0.81 10.05 -2.25
C THR A 140 0.21 8.64 -2.32
N ALA A 141 -0.83 8.43 -3.13
CA ALA A 141 -1.43 7.12 -3.35
C ALA A 141 -0.50 6.13 -4.06
N HIS A 142 0.33 6.60 -5.00
CA HIS A 142 1.34 5.76 -5.64
C HIS A 142 2.39 5.27 -4.63
N HIS A 143 2.93 6.16 -3.79
CA HIS A 143 3.88 5.78 -2.74
C HIS A 143 3.21 4.91 -1.65
N GLY A 144 1.94 5.16 -1.33
CA GLY A 144 1.17 4.25 -0.49
C GLY A 144 1.05 2.84 -1.09
N GLY A 145 0.91 2.74 -2.41
CA GLY A 145 1.00 1.48 -3.13
C GLY A 145 2.37 0.81 -3.00
N VAL A 146 3.47 1.56 -3.11
CA VAL A 146 4.83 1.05 -2.89
C VAL A 146 4.98 0.48 -1.47
N LEU A 147 4.50 1.17 -0.44
CA LEU A 147 4.50 0.67 0.93
C LEU A 147 3.78 -0.68 1.06
N VAL A 148 2.64 -0.84 0.38
CA VAL A 148 1.85 -2.08 0.42
C VAL A 148 2.50 -3.20 -0.41
N TYR A 149 2.86 -2.93 -1.66
CA TYR A 149 3.27 -3.95 -2.62
C TYR A 149 4.75 -4.33 -2.52
N ASP A 150 5.61 -3.37 -2.20
CA ASP A 150 7.07 -3.59 -2.15
C ASP A 150 7.54 -3.89 -0.72
N HIS A 151 6.86 -3.33 0.29
CA HIS A 151 7.23 -3.47 1.71
C HIS A 151 6.20 -4.23 2.56
N GLY A 152 5.06 -4.62 2.00
CA GLY A 152 4.03 -5.39 2.72
C GLY A 152 3.23 -4.60 3.77
N LEU A 153 3.46 -3.30 3.92
CA LEU A 153 2.84 -2.47 4.95
C LEU A 153 1.34 -2.30 4.70
N GLY A 154 0.52 -2.39 5.76
CA GLY A 154 -0.95 -2.31 5.62
C GLY A 154 -1.60 -3.60 5.09
N THR A 155 -0.83 -4.68 4.96
CA THR A 155 -1.39 -6.04 4.81
C THR A 155 -1.60 -6.68 6.19
N PRO A 156 -2.52 -7.66 6.33
CA PRO A 156 -2.69 -8.40 7.59
C PRO A 156 -1.40 -9.09 8.09
N ALA A 157 -0.44 -9.33 7.20
CA ALA A 157 0.86 -9.89 7.55
C ALA A 157 1.78 -8.88 8.25
N ALA A 158 1.72 -7.59 7.87
CA ALA A 158 2.47 -6.52 8.55
C ALA A 158 1.88 -6.12 9.90
N ALA A 159 0.61 -6.43 10.16
CA ALA A 159 -0.02 -6.27 11.47
C ALA A 159 0.45 -7.32 12.49
N ALA A 160 1.17 -8.37 12.06
CA ALA A 160 1.90 -9.24 12.97
C ALA A 160 3.23 -8.55 13.33
N ALA A 161 3.23 -7.78 14.42
CA ALA A 161 4.42 -7.11 14.92
C ALA A 161 5.61 -8.09 15.06
N PRO A 162 6.83 -7.71 14.61
CA PRO A 162 8.02 -8.49 14.94
C PRO A 162 8.23 -8.45 16.47
N PRO A 163 8.60 -9.57 17.11
CA PRO A 163 8.75 -9.64 18.55
C PRO A 163 9.87 -8.69 19.04
N ASP A 164 9.62 -8.09 20.21
CA ASP A 164 10.55 -7.21 20.92
C ASP A 164 11.88 -7.95 21.20
N PRO A 165 13.05 -7.44 20.74
CA PRO A 165 14.32 -8.10 20.94
C PRO A 165 14.77 -8.17 22.42
N ASP A 166 14.13 -7.44 23.34
CA ASP A 166 14.52 -7.35 24.75
C ASP A 166 13.71 -8.27 25.70
N THR A 167 12.75 -9.06 25.20
CA THR A 167 12.08 -10.08 26.02
C THR A 167 12.78 -11.44 25.94
N ASP A 168 13.65 -11.72 26.92
CA ASP A 168 14.29 -13.02 27.18
C ASP A 168 13.30 -14.04 27.79
N ASP A 169 12.14 -14.15 27.16
CA ASP A 169 11.22 -15.27 27.34
C ASP A 169 11.24 -16.01 26.00
N ALA A 170 11.84 -17.21 25.98
CA ALA A 170 11.79 -18.10 24.82
C ALA A 170 10.32 -18.50 24.55
N GLU A 171 9.60 -17.64 23.84
CA GLU A 171 8.31 -17.92 23.23
C GLU A 171 8.53 -19.02 22.18
N PRO A 172 7.58 -19.98 22.02
CA PRO A 172 7.77 -21.03 21.02
C PRO A 172 7.97 -20.36 19.66
N ASP A 173 9.03 -20.71 18.93
CA ASP A 173 9.26 -20.24 17.57
C ASP A 173 7.92 -20.15 16.81
N ASP A 174 7.57 -18.97 16.26
CA ASP A 174 6.32 -18.76 15.51
C ASP A 174 6.10 -20.00 14.61
N PRO A 175 5.01 -20.76 14.78
CA PRO A 175 4.79 -22.00 14.03
C PRO A 175 4.93 -21.81 12.50
N ARG A 176 4.63 -20.61 11.99
CA ARG A 176 4.81 -20.24 10.58
C ARG A 176 6.28 -20.10 10.21
N LEU A 177 7.11 -19.49 11.06
CA LEU A 177 8.57 -19.45 10.89
C LEU A 177 9.20 -20.83 11.02
N VAL A 178 8.72 -21.68 11.94
CA VAL A 178 9.16 -23.08 12.02
C VAL A 178 8.82 -23.81 10.73
N HIS A 179 7.60 -23.67 10.23
CA HIS A 179 7.16 -24.28 8.97
C HIS A 179 8.01 -23.79 7.80
N PHE A 180 8.28 -22.48 7.71
CA PHE A 180 9.17 -21.95 6.71
C PHE A 180 10.57 -22.58 6.78
N ARG A 181 11.21 -22.57 7.95
CA ARG A 181 12.58 -23.09 8.11
C ARG A 181 12.71 -24.59 7.87
N THR A 182 11.69 -25.36 8.22
CA THR A 182 11.76 -26.84 8.23
C THR A 182 11.13 -27.50 7.00
N ALA A 183 10.10 -26.89 6.39
CA ALA A 183 9.37 -27.48 5.28
C ALA A 183 9.53 -26.71 3.96
N VAL A 184 9.68 -25.39 4.02
CA VAL A 184 9.66 -24.54 2.81
C VAL A 184 11.06 -24.20 2.33
N ARG A 185 11.91 -23.68 3.22
CA ARG A 185 13.28 -23.26 2.89
C ARG A 185 14.06 -24.38 2.21
N PRO A 186 14.08 -25.64 2.70
CA PRO A 186 14.78 -26.74 2.02
C PRO A 186 14.36 -26.93 0.56
N VAL A 187 13.07 -26.75 0.24
CA VAL A 187 12.54 -26.85 -1.13
C VAL A 187 13.12 -25.73 -2.00
N PHE A 188 13.18 -24.50 -1.49
CA PHE A 188 13.80 -23.39 -2.21
C PHE A 188 15.30 -23.59 -2.43
N GLU A 189 16.04 -24.07 -1.42
CA GLU A 189 17.48 -24.31 -1.54
C GLU A 189 17.79 -25.41 -2.56
N GLU A 190 17.00 -26.49 -2.54
CA GLU A 190 17.21 -27.67 -3.37
C GLU A 190 16.76 -27.44 -4.82
N HIS A 191 15.58 -26.85 -5.03
CA HIS A 191 14.93 -26.84 -6.33
C HIS A 191 14.94 -25.48 -7.04
N CYS A 192 15.05 -24.36 -6.30
CA CYS A 192 14.82 -23.03 -6.87
C CYS A 192 16.10 -22.20 -7.03
N TRP A 193 16.92 -22.09 -5.98
CA TRP A 193 18.06 -21.17 -5.92
C TRP A 193 19.15 -21.47 -6.94
N ARG A 194 19.21 -22.69 -7.47
CA ARG A 194 20.13 -23.04 -8.55
C ARG A 194 19.92 -22.18 -9.80
N CYS A 195 18.70 -21.75 -10.08
CA CYS A 195 18.34 -21.00 -11.29
C CYS A 195 17.87 -19.56 -10.99
N HIS A 196 17.20 -19.35 -9.86
CA HIS A 196 16.60 -18.06 -9.48
C HIS A 196 17.38 -17.37 -8.34
N ASN A 197 18.68 -17.17 -8.54
CA ASN A 197 19.57 -16.53 -7.57
C ASN A 197 20.38 -15.41 -8.26
N PRO A 198 20.55 -14.23 -7.64
CA PRO A 198 21.28 -13.09 -8.21
C PRO A 198 22.74 -13.39 -8.55
N ALA A 199 23.36 -14.39 -7.91
CA ALA A 199 24.71 -14.84 -8.23
C ALA A 199 24.83 -15.53 -9.60
N ARG A 200 23.71 -15.84 -10.28
CA ARG A 200 23.70 -16.49 -11.60
C ARG A 200 23.83 -15.47 -12.71
N LYS A 201 24.86 -15.63 -13.57
CA LYS A 201 25.09 -14.78 -14.76
C LYS A 201 23.88 -14.69 -15.70
N HIS A 202 23.11 -15.77 -15.80
CA HIS A 202 21.85 -15.83 -16.55
C HIS A 202 20.76 -16.32 -15.60
N ARG A 203 20.25 -15.41 -14.78
CA ARG A 203 19.17 -15.68 -13.82
C ARG A 203 17.87 -15.94 -14.58
N ALA A 204 17.25 -17.09 -14.34
CA ALA A 204 16.03 -17.48 -15.05
C ALA A 204 14.88 -16.53 -14.72
N GLY A 205 14.21 -16.02 -15.75
CA GLY A 205 13.08 -15.09 -15.63
C GLY A 205 13.42 -13.77 -14.93
N GLU A 206 14.70 -13.43 -14.79
CA GLU A 206 15.18 -12.30 -13.98
C GLU A 206 14.70 -12.33 -12.51
N LEU A 207 14.24 -13.49 -12.02
CA LEU A 207 13.65 -13.65 -10.69
C LEU A 207 14.70 -14.02 -9.63
N ASP A 208 14.62 -13.37 -8.47
CA ASP A 208 15.36 -13.72 -7.25
C ASP A 208 14.43 -14.41 -6.24
N GLN A 209 14.69 -15.68 -5.91
CA GLN A 209 13.94 -16.43 -4.89
C GLN A 209 14.73 -16.61 -3.58
N THR A 210 15.87 -15.93 -3.43
CA THR A 210 16.72 -16.03 -2.22
C THR A 210 16.32 -15.06 -1.12
N THR A 211 15.41 -14.13 -1.42
CA THR A 211 14.92 -13.11 -0.50
C THR A 211 13.41 -12.93 -0.68
N MET A 212 12.70 -12.54 0.38
CA MET A 212 11.29 -12.18 0.28
C MET A 212 11.08 -11.02 -0.70
N SER A 213 11.88 -9.97 -0.61
CA SER A 213 11.82 -8.82 -1.52
C SER A 213 11.96 -9.23 -2.99
N GLY A 214 12.82 -10.21 -3.29
CA GLY A 214 12.96 -10.76 -4.65
C GLY A 214 11.71 -11.51 -5.12
N LEU A 215 11.07 -12.27 -4.24
CA LEU A 215 9.83 -12.99 -4.53
C LEU A 215 8.65 -12.06 -4.79
N LEU A 216 8.57 -10.94 -4.05
CA LEU A 216 7.54 -9.91 -4.20
C LEU A 216 7.76 -9.06 -5.44
N ALA A 217 8.98 -8.57 -5.66
CA ALA A 217 9.33 -7.82 -6.87
C ALA A 217 9.11 -8.67 -8.13
N GLY A 218 9.38 -9.97 -8.03
CA GLY A 218 9.12 -10.92 -9.09
C GLY A 218 10.14 -10.85 -10.23
N GLY A 219 9.79 -11.51 -11.34
CA GLY A 219 10.59 -11.56 -12.55
C GLY A 219 9.92 -10.88 -13.72
N VAL A 220 10.32 -11.25 -14.93
CA VAL A 220 9.72 -10.76 -16.19
C VAL A 220 8.21 -11.04 -16.30
N SER A 221 7.71 -12.02 -15.54
CA SER A 221 6.30 -12.41 -15.51
C SER A 221 5.50 -11.72 -14.40
N GLY A 222 6.15 -10.91 -13.54
CA GLY A 222 5.54 -10.28 -12.36
C GLY A 222 5.87 -11.00 -11.04
N PRO A 223 5.20 -10.63 -9.94
CA PRO A 223 5.42 -11.17 -8.60
C PRO A 223 5.32 -12.70 -8.54
N ALA A 224 6.30 -13.34 -7.92
CA ALA A 224 6.28 -14.81 -7.76
C ALA A 224 5.32 -15.23 -6.65
N VAL A 225 5.25 -14.45 -5.57
CA VAL A 225 4.42 -14.73 -4.39
C VAL A 225 3.52 -13.53 -4.10
N VAL A 226 2.26 -13.82 -3.78
CA VAL A 226 1.30 -12.87 -3.22
C VAL A 226 0.91 -13.38 -1.82
N PRO A 227 1.45 -12.80 -0.74
CA PRO A 227 1.17 -13.24 0.63
C PRO A 227 -0.34 -13.34 0.92
N GLY A 228 -0.76 -14.45 1.53
CA GLY A 228 -2.16 -14.76 1.83
C GLY A 228 -2.99 -15.25 0.63
N HIS A 229 -2.42 -15.29 -0.58
CA HIS A 229 -3.14 -15.63 -1.80
C HIS A 229 -2.40 -16.69 -2.64
N PRO A 230 -2.42 -17.97 -2.23
CA PRO A 230 -1.75 -19.06 -2.96
C PRO A 230 -2.20 -19.17 -4.41
N ASP A 231 -3.51 -19.13 -4.67
CA ASP A 231 -4.05 -19.24 -6.04
C ASP A 231 -3.77 -18.00 -6.91
N GLY A 232 -3.41 -16.86 -6.28
CA GLY A 232 -2.98 -15.65 -6.98
C GLY A 232 -1.48 -15.57 -7.23
N SER A 233 -0.70 -16.54 -6.74
CA SER A 233 0.76 -16.52 -6.80
C SER A 233 1.29 -17.31 -7.99
N LEU A 234 2.15 -16.69 -8.81
CA LEU A 234 2.77 -17.35 -9.96
C LEU A 234 3.61 -18.56 -9.58
N LEU A 235 4.22 -18.54 -8.38
CA LEU A 235 4.95 -19.68 -7.83
C LEU A 235 4.07 -20.93 -7.77
N MET A 236 2.80 -20.80 -7.35
CA MET A 236 1.88 -21.93 -7.27
C MET A 236 1.50 -22.45 -8.66
N THR A 237 1.23 -21.55 -9.61
CA THR A 237 1.01 -21.93 -11.02
C THR A 237 2.18 -22.74 -11.57
N ALA A 238 3.41 -22.27 -11.29
CA ALA A 238 4.64 -22.85 -11.77
C ALA A 238 4.92 -24.23 -11.16
N VAL A 239 4.77 -24.42 -9.84
CA VAL A 239 5.05 -25.73 -9.19
C VAL A 239 3.91 -26.74 -9.34
N ARG A 240 2.67 -26.27 -9.54
CA ARG A 240 1.52 -27.14 -9.84
C ARG A 240 1.43 -27.56 -11.31
N TRP A 241 2.30 -27.04 -12.18
CA TRP A 241 2.25 -27.25 -13.63
C TRP A 241 0.86 -26.92 -14.20
N SER A 242 0.27 -25.83 -13.72
CA SER A 242 -1.05 -25.39 -14.18
C SER A 242 -0.97 -24.56 -15.48
N ASP A 243 0.23 -24.13 -15.84
CA ASP A 243 0.56 -23.45 -17.09
C ASP A 243 1.80 -24.11 -17.72
N PRO A 244 1.70 -24.68 -18.93
CA PRO A 244 2.80 -25.36 -19.60
C PRO A 244 4.00 -24.45 -19.92
N ASP A 245 3.79 -23.13 -19.99
CA ASP A 245 4.87 -22.17 -20.27
C ASP A 245 5.64 -21.76 -19.00
N LEU A 246 5.15 -22.15 -17.81
CA LEU A 246 5.71 -21.76 -16.51
C LEU A 246 6.11 -22.96 -15.63
N GLU A 247 6.11 -24.18 -16.16
CA GLU A 247 6.41 -25.38 -15.39
C GLU A 247 7.78 -25.33 -14.70
N MET A 248 7.79 -25.52 -13.39
CA MET A 248 9.01 -25.55 -12.56
C MET A 248 9.01 -26.79 -11.64
N PRO A 249 10.17 -27.41 -11.40
CA PRO A 249 11.47 -27.13 -12.01
C PRO A 249 11.55 -27.58 -13.50
N PRO A 250 12.34 -26.91 -14.35
CA PRO A 250 12.45 -27.27 -15.77
C PRO A 250 13.27 -28.55 -15.94
N ASP A 251 12.91 -29.37 -16.93
CA ASP A 251 13.61 -30.61 -17.28
C ASP A 251 13.77 -31.60 -16.10
N SER A 252 12.83 -31.57 -15.17
CA SER A 252 12.80 -32.39 -13.95
C SER A 252 11.39 -32.94 -13.71
N GLU A 253 11.27 -33.90 -12.80
CA GLU A 253 9.97 -34.26 -12.23
C GLU A 253 9.39 -33.09 -11.43
N GLN A 254 8.07 -33.03 -11.40
CA GLN A 254 7.31 -32.10 -10.57
C GLN A 254 7.70 -32.27 -9.10
N LEU A 255 7.62 -31.19 -8.33
CA LEU A 255 7.79 -31.27 -6.87
C LEU A 255 6.82 -32.28 -6.27
N SER A 256 7.22 -32.88 -5.15
CA SER A 256 6.35 -33.81 -4.43
C SER A 256 5.07 -33.08 -3.96
N PRO A 257 3.94 -33.80 -3.84
CA PRO A 257 2.70 -33.22 -3.31
C PRO A 257 2.90 -32.54 -1.95
N ASP A 258 3.75 -33.11 -1.09
CA ASP A 258 4.06 -32.53 0.23
C ASP A 258 4.84 -31.22 0.13
N ALA A 259 5.79 -31.10 -0.80
CA ALA A 259 6.52 -29.86 -1.04
C ALA A 259 5.60 -28.77 -1.60
N ILE A 260 4.71 -29.13 -2.54
CA ILE A 260 3.71 -28.19 -3.08
C ILE A 260 2.76 -27.73 -1.97
N ALA A 261 2.27 -28.65 -1.15
CA ALA A 261 1.40 -28.33 -0.02
C ALA A 261 2.10 -27.44 1.02
N ALA A 262 3.38 -27.69 1.30
CA ALA A 262 4.16 -26.87 2.22
C ALA A 262 4.29 -25.42 1.73
N ILE A 263 4.57 -25.22 0.43
CA ILE A 263 4.62 -23.88 -0.19
C ILE A 263 3.24 -23.23 -0.16
N GLU A 264 2.18 -23.96 -0.50
CA GLU A 264 0.81 -23.46 -0.49
C GLU A 264 0.40 -22.95 0.89
N THR A 265 0.61 -23.77 1.93
CA THR A 265 0.33 -23.39 3.32
C THR A 265 1.14 -22.16 3.71
N TRP A 266 2.42 -22.13 3.39
CA TRP A 266 3.28 -20.99 3.70
C TRP A 266 2.82 -19.69 3.04
N ILE A 267 2.45 -19.72 1.75
CA ILE A 267 1.89 -18.54 1.09
C ILE A 267 0.57 -18.14 1.75
N GLY A 268 -0.29 -19.11 2.07
CA GLY A 268 -1.58 -18.89 2.74
C GLY A 268 -1.43 -18.22 4.11
N ASP A 269 -0.37 -18.56 4.84
CA ASP A 269 -0.05 -18.03 6.16
C ASP A 269 0.63 -16.65 6.13
N GLY A 270 0.66 -15.99 4.97
CA GLY A 270 1.25 -14.67 4.79
C GLY A 270 2.71 -14.70 4.33
N ALA A 271 3.21 -15.85 3.88
CA ALA A 271 4.56 -16.03 3.36
C ALA A 271 5.65 -15.57 4.33
N VAL A 272 5.53 -15.88 5.62
CA VAL A 272 6.48 -15.42 6.65
C VAL A 272 7.92 -15.82 6.31
N TRP A 273 8.87 -14.90 6.48
CA TRP A 273 10.27 -15.03 6.06
C TRP A 273 11.23 -14.62 7.18
N GLU A 274 12.44 -15.19 7.19
CA GLU A 274 13.51 -14.98 8.18
C GLU A 274 14.53 -13.93 7.74
#